data_AF-A0A7X8M724-F1
#
_entry.id   AF-A0A7X8M724-F1
#
_cell.length_a   1.000
_cell.length_b   1.000
_cell.length_c   1.000
_cell.angle_alpha   90.00
_cell.angle_beta   90.00
_cell.angle_gamma   90.00
#
_symmetry.space_group_name_H-M   'P 1'
#
loop_
_entity.id
_entity.type
_entity.pdbx_description
1 polymer ?
#
loop_
_entity_poly.entity_id
_entity_poly.type
_entity_poly.pdbx_seq_one_letter_code
_entity_poly.pdbx_strand_id
1 'polypeptide(L)'
;MPYKIKLESFEGPLDLLLFLIKKEEIDIYDIPIARITEQFLAYVEIIQLLDLEAASDFILMAATLMRIKAQLLLPRMTEGEEEEEFGDPRQELVHRLLEYKRFKEVAEDLSVKEDIAAKIYPRGSFKFEEGWDDEFLASSEVTLFDLVAAFRSLSERAPKVTVHEVQLISVTLEERIEYVERIVFERVEVKFHELFLPGEDKIVWIVTFIAILELIRSHTLVARQDEPFAEIYLTKADE
;
A
#
# COMPACT_ATOMS: atom_id res chain seq x y z
N MET A 1 14.79 21.27 -8.72
CA MET A 1 14.93 19.80 -8.88
C MET A 1 13.65 19.17 -8.35
N PRO A 2 12.97 18.29 -9.09
CA PRO A 2 11.76 17.65 -8.60
C PRO A 2 12.17 16.66 -7.50
N TYR A 3 11.74 16.92 -6.27
CA TYR A 3 11.97 16.00 -5.16
C TYR A 3 11.25 14.69 -5.46
N LYS A 4 11.99 13.59 -5.47
CA LYS A 4 11.45 12.23 -5.48
C LYS A 4 10.76 12.01 -4.13
N ILE A 5 9.44 12.18 -4.08
CA ILE A 5 8.65 11.89 -2.89
C ILE A 5 8.52 10.37 -2.80
N LYS A 6 9.37 9.74 -1.99
CA LYS A 6 9.03 8.46 -1.38
C LYS A 6 8.11 8.81 -0.22
N LEU A 7 6.82 8.52 -0.35
CA LEU A 7 5.94 8.52 0.82
C LEU A 7 6.37 7.33 1.68
N GLU A 8 6.85 7.63 2.89
CA GLU A 8 6.82 6.66 3.97
C GLU A 8 5.33 6.36 4.25
N SER A 9 4.98 5.09 4.41
CA SER A 9 3.63 4.72 4.84
C SER A 9 3.46 5.21 6.26
N PHE A 10 2.78 6.35 6.45
CA PHE A 10 2.52 6.90 7.78
C PHE A 10 1.37 6.12 8.43
N GLU A 11 1.51 5.80 9.71
CA GLU A 11 0.49 5.10 10.51
C GLU A 11 -0.64 6.06 11.00
N GLY A 12 -0.84 7.17 10.29
CA GLY A 12 -1.89 8.17 10.57
C GLY A 12 -1.40 9.64 10.60
N PRO A 13 -2.32 10.59 10.87
CA PRO A 13 -2.03 12.02 10.77
C PRO A 13 -1.10 12.56 11.86
N LEU A 14 -1.12 11.98 13.07
CA LEU A 14 -0.21 12.37 14.14
C LEU A 14 1.24 11.99 13.80
N ASP A 15 1.44 10.87 13.12
CA ASP A 15 2.76 10.41 12.71
C ASP A 15 3.36 11.32 11.66
N LEU A 16 2.56 11.69 10.66
CA LEU A 16 2.93 12.69 9.66
C LEU A 16 3.29 14.03 10.32
N LEU A 17 2.53 14.47 11.32
CA LEU A 17 2.84 15.71 12.03
C LEU A 17 4.16 15.62 12.81
N LEU A 18 4.42 14.51 13.51
CA LEU A 18 5.71 14.31 14.18
C LEU A 18 6.87 14.30 13.19
N PHE A 19 6.69 13.67 12.02
CA PHE A 19 7.67 13.69 10.95
C PHE A 19 7.96 15.11 10.47
N LEU A 20 6.92 15.91 10.20
CA LEU A 20 7.07 17.30 9.76
C LEU A 20 7.77 18.17 10.82
N ILE A 21 7.39 18.04 12.09
CA ILE A 21 8.02 18.75 13.22
C ILE A 21 9.50 18.39 13.32
N LYS A 22 9.84 17.09 13.23
CA LYS A 22 11.22 16.60 13.29
C LYS A 22 12.04 17.07 12.09
N LYS A 23 11.46 17.04 10.89
CA LYS A 23 12.12 17.45 9.64
C LYS A 23 12.47 18.94 9.63
N GLU A 24 11.65 19.76 10.27
CA GLU A 24 11.81 21.22 10.34
C GLU A 24 12.52 21.70 11.61
N GLU A 25 13.01 20.77 12.44
CA GLU A 25 13.68 21.07 13.72
C GLU A 25 12.85 22.00 14.63
N ILE A 26 11.53 21.82 14.60
CA ILE A 26 10.56 22.61 15.38
C ILE A 26 10.46 22.05 16.80
N ASP A 27 10.36 22.94 17.79
CA ASP A 27 9.99 22.56 19.14
C ASP A 27 8.51 22.14 19.18
N ILE A 28 8.25 20.93 19.68
CA ILE A 28 6.90 20.37 19.83
C ILE A 28 6.03 21.20 20.80
N TYR A 29 6.62 21.97 21.71
CA TYR A 29 5.89 22.85 22.61
C TYR A 29 5.54 24.20 21.99
N ASP A 30 6.24 24.61 20.92
CA ASP A 30 6.00 25.88 20.23
C ASP A 30 5.88 25.69 18.71
N ILE A 31 4.79 25.01 18.32
CA ILE A 31 4.56 24.65 16.93
C ILE A 31 4.10 25.90 16.13
N PRO A 32 4.79 26.28 15.04
CA PRO A 32 4.33 27.31 14.11
C PRO A 32 3.19 26.75 13.24
N ILE A 33 1.96 26.79 13.78
CA ILE A 33 0.76 26.18 13.18
C ILE A 33 0.57 26.60 11.72
N ALA A 34 0.78 27.87 11.38
CA ALA A 34 0.60 28.35 10.01
C ALA A 34 1.46 27.59 9.00
N ARG A 35 2.74 27.35 9.32
CA ARG A 35 3.70 26.65 8.47
C ARG A 35 3.44 25.15 8.44
N ILE A 36 3.18 24.54 9.59
CA ILE A 36 2.88 23.10 9.68
C ILE A 36 1.58 22.76 8.94
N THR A 37 0.55 23.60 9.04
CA THR A 37 -0.72 23.38 8.33
C THR A 37 -0.53 23.38 6.82
N GLU A 38 0.27 24.30 6.28
CA GLU A 38 0.56 24.37 4.84
C GLU A 38 1.28 23.10 4.34
N GLN A 39 2.30 22.65 5.07
CA GLN A 39 3.00 21.41 4.73
C GLN A 39 2.12 20.17 4.87
N PHE A 40 1.30 20.11 5.92
CA PHE A 40 0.37 19.01 6.13
C PHE A 40 -0.62 18.90 4.97
N LEU A 41 -1.24 20.02 4.56
CA LEU A 41 -2.16 20.06 3.43
C LEU A 41 -1.51 19.60 2.12
N ALA A 42 -0.26 20.00 1.86
CA ALA A 42 0.46 19.53 0.68
C ALA A 42 0.66 18.00 0.66
N TYR A 43 0.85 17.37 1.82
CA TYR A 43 0.91 15.90 1.92
C TYR A 43 -0.47 15.25 1.77
N VAL A 44 -1.52 15.85 2.34
CA VAL A 44 -2.90 15.34 2.20
C VAL A 44 -3.35 15.30 0.75
N GLU A 45 -3.02 16.32 -0.05
CA GLU A 45 -3.33 16.30 -1.50
C GLU A 45 -2.71 15.09 -2.22
N ILE A 46 -1.49 14.70 -1.85
CA ILE A 46 -0.82 13.54 -2.44
C ILE A 46 -1.47 12.24 -1.94
N ILE A 47 -1.82 12.15 -0.66
CA ILE A 47 -2.48 10.97 -0.08
C ILE A 47 -3.85 10.75 -0.73
N GLN A 48 -4.64 11.81 -0.91
CA GLN A 48 -5.96 11.76 -1.55
C GLN A 48 -5.91 11.26 -3.01
N LEU A 49 -4.82 11.53 -3.73
CA LEU A 49 -4.63 11.03 -5.10
C LEU A 49 -4.36 9.52 -5.15
N LEU A 50 -3.87 8.94 -4.06
CA LEU A 50 -3.44 7.54 -3.99
C LEU A 50 -4.48 6.63 -3.31
N ASP A 51 -5.14 7.12 -2.26
CA ASP A 51 -6.13 6.37 -1.49
C ASP A 51 -7.16 7.32 -0.83
N LEU A 52 -8.40 7.26 -1.31
CA LEU A 52 -9.48 8.11 -0.81
C LEU A 52 -10.06 7.60 0.53
N GLU A 53 -9.96 6.29 0.80
CA GLU A 53 -10.56 5.67 1.99
C GLU A 53 -9.71 5.92 3.23
N ALA A 54 -8.38 5.86 3.08
CA ALA A 54 -7.43 6.23 4.13
C ALA A 54 -7.38 7.74 4.46
N ALA A 55 -8.01 8.59 3.64
CA ALA A 55 -7.92 10.04 3.77
C ALA A 55 -8.80 10.66 4.88
N SER A 56 -9.75 9.92 5.46
CA SER A 56 -10.73 10.46 6.42
C SER A 56 -10.08 11.14 7.63
N ASP A 57 -9.12 10.47 8.26
CA ASP A 57 -8.47 10.94 9.49
C ASP A 57 -7.53 12.12 9.20
N PHE A 58 -6.92 12.13 8.01
CA PHE A 58 -6.11 13.24 7.52
C PHE A 58 -6.95 14.49 7.26
N ILE A 59 -8.16 14.34 6.70
CA ILE A 59 -9.08 15.46 6.48
C ILE A 59 -9.53 16.05 7.82
N LEU A 60 -9.87 15.20 8.80
CA LEU A 60 -10.22 15.66 10.15
C LEU A 60 -9.06 16.44 10.79
N MET A 61 -7.83 15.95 10.67
CA MET A 61 -6.66 16.65 11.18
C MET A 61 -6.41 17.97 10.43
N ALA A 62 -6.55 18.00 9.11
CA ALA A 62 -6.43 19.22 8.32
C ALA A 62 -7.44 20.30 8.77
N ALA A 63 -8.70 19.91 8.97
CA ALA A 63 -9.73 20.80 9.52
C ALA A 63 -9.38 21.31 10.92
N THR A 64 -8.83 20.43 11.77
CA THR A 64 -8.38 20.78 13.12
C THR A 64 -7.24 21.80 13.08
N LEU A 65 -6.24 21.61 12.24
CA LEU A 65 -5.12 22.55 12.06
C LEU A 65 -5.60 23.90 11.51
N MET A 66 -6.51 23.90 10.53
CA MET A 66 -7.11 25.13 10.00
C MET A 66 -7.89 25.89 11.07
N ARG A 67 -8.65 25.19 11.93
CA ARG A 67 -9.36 25.79 13.06
C ARG A 67 -8.39 26.45 14.05
N ILE A 68 -7.33 25.74 14.44
CA ILE A 68 -6.30 26.28 15.35
C ILE A 68 -5.62 27.49 14.71
N LYS A 69 -5.27 27.42 13.42
CA LYS A 69 -4.69 28.55 12.66
C LYS A 69 -5.62 29.77 12.69
N ALA A 70 -6.92 29.58 12.44
CA ALA A 70 -7.88 30.67 12.49
C ALA A 70 -7.98 31.30 13.88
N GLN A 71 -8.08 30.49 14.94
CA GLN A 71 -8.13 30.97 16.33
C GLN A 71 -6.88 31.77 16.72
N LEU A 72 -5.69 31.35 16.28
CA LEU A 72 -4.44 32.05 16.54
C LEU A 72 -4.32 33.39 15.80
N LEU A 73 -5.00 33.55 14.66
CA LEU A 73 -4.96 34.77 13.85
C LEU A 73 -6.04 35.79 14.27
N LEU A 74 -7.07 35.36 14.98
CA LEU A 74 -8.16 36.24 15.40
C LEU A 74 -7.73 37.12 16.59
N PRO A 75 -8.15 38.40 16.61
CA PRO A 75 -7.91 39.26 17.77
C PRO A 75 -8.61 38.69 19.00
N ARG A 76 -7.90 38.60 20.12
CA ARG A 76 -8.52 38.26 21.41
C ARG A 76 -9.32 39.48 21.90
N MET A 77 -10.58 39.28 22.27
CA MET A 77 -11.40 40.34 22.85
C MET A 77 -10.88 40.62 24.26
N THR A 78 -10.06 41.67 24.40
CA THR A 78 -9.57 42.20 25.68
C THR A 78 -10.63 43.06 26.35
N GLU A 79 -11.81 42.51 26.66
CA GLU A 79 -12.80 43.20 27.49
C GLU A 79 -13.29 42.28 28.61
N GLY A 80 -12.61 42.37 29.77
CA GLY A 80 -13.11 41.93 31.07
C GLY A 80 -12.91 40.46 31.41
N GLU A 81 -11.96 40.18 32.32
CA GLU A 81 -11.91 39.04 33.25
C GLU A 81 -11.96 37.57 32.71
N GLU A 82 -12.08 37.34 31.41
CA GLU A 82 -12.05 35.99 30.80
C GLU A 82 -10.72 35.63 30.09
N GLU A 83 -9.63 36.38 30.35
CA GLU A 83 -8.30 36.06 29.78
C GLU A 83 -7.72 34.73 30.29
N GLU A 84 -8.15 34.24 31.46
CA GLU A 84 -7.66 32.96 32.03
C GLU A 84 -8.33 31.71 31.44
N GLU A 85 -9.52 31.81 30.83
CA GLU A 85 -10.22 30.63 30.27
C GLU A 85 -9.76 30.26 28.85
N PHE A 86 -9.22 31.20 28.08
CA PHE A 86 -8.71 30.92 26.73
C PHE A 86 -7.25 30.43 26.77
N GLY A 87 -7.08 29.15 27.15
CA GLY A 87 -5.80 28.44 27.04
C GLY A 87 -5.22 28.42 25.62
N ASP A 88 -3.96 28.00 25.45
CA ASP A 88 -3.34 27.91 24.12
C ASP A 88 -4.16 26.94 23.23
N PRO A 89 -4.72 27.38 22.09
CA PRO A 89 -5.53 26.52 21.22
C PRO A 89 -4.74 25.33 20.65
N ARG A 90 -3.41 25.34 20.75
CA ARG A 90 -2.51 24.25 20.35
C ARG A 90 -2.38 23.17 21.42
N GLN A 91 -2.76 23.43 22.67
CA GLN A 91 -2.43 22.59 23.82
C GLN A 91 -2.93 21.15 23.67
N GLU A 92 -4.16 20.96 23.18
CA GLU A 92 -4.72 19.62 22.94
C GLU A 92 -3.91 18.84 21.89
N LEU A 93 -3.49 19.52 20.81
CA LEU A 93 -2.69 18.92 19.75
C LEU A 93 -1.30 18.51 20.27
N VAL A 94 -0.64 19.40 21.00
CA VAL A 94 0.68 19.14 21.61
C VAL A 94 0.60 17.93 22.54
N HIS A 95 -0.43 17.86 23.38
CA HIS A 95 -0.63 16.72 24.28
C HIS A 95 -0.76 15.40 23.52
N ARG A 96 -1.59 15.35 22.47
CA ARG A 96 -1.76 14.16 21.62
C ARG A 96 -0.47 13.76 20.91
N LEU A 97 0.30 14.73 20.41
CA LEU A 97 1.58 14.46 19.75
C LEU A 97 2.60 13.89 20.72
N LEU A 98 2.68 14.41 21.95
CA LEU A 98 3.56 13.89 22.99
C LEU A 98 3.17 12.47 23.42
N GLU A 99 1.88 12.22 23.59
CA GLU A 99 1.38 10.89 23.95
C GLU A 99 1.68 9.88 22.85
N TYR A 100 1.37 10.22 21.59
CA TYR A 100 1.66 9.36 20.45
C TYR A 100 3.17 9.11 20.31
N LYS A 101 4.01 10.14 20.45
CA LYS A 101 5.48 10.01 20.44
C LYS A 101 5.95 9.01 21.49
N ARG A 102 5.45 9.09 22.72
CA ARG A 102 5.81 8.16 23.80
C ARG A 102 5.46 6.72 23.44
N PHE A 103 4.27 6.48 22.90
CA PHE A 103 3.88 5.12 22.48
C PHE A 103 4.69 4.63 21.28
N LYS A 104 5.04 5.51 20.34
CA LYS A 104 5.89 5.18 19.20
C LYS A 104 7.28 4.72 19.65
N GLU A 105 7.91 5.47 20.56
CA GLU A 105 9.21 5.10 21.14
C GLU A 105 9.15 3.75 21.88
N VAL A 106 8.10 3.52 22.67
CA VAL A 106 7.89 2.24 23.37
C VAL A 106 7.65 1.10 22.37
N ALA A 107 6.90 1.33 21.29
CA ALA A 107 6.66 0.33 20.26
C ALA A 107 7.95 -0.05 19.52
N GLU A 108 8.83 0.92 19.23
CA GLU A 108 10.16 0.67 18.67
C GLU A 108 11.01 -0.20 19.62
N ASP A 109 11.02 0.11 20.92
CA ASP A 109 11.71 -0.72 21.93
C ASP A 109 11.14 -2.15 22.03
N LEU A 110 9.81 -2.31 21.92
CA LEU A 110 9.18 -3.63 21.89
C LEU A 110 9.53 -4.41 20.62
N SER A 111 9.57 -3.74 19.47
CA SER A 111 9.94 -4.36 18.20
C SER A 111 11.36 -4.94 18.26
N VAL A 112 12.32 -4.23 18.86
CA VAL A 112 13.67 -4.75 19.08
C VAL A 112 13.66 -6.01 19.98
N LYS A 113 12.81 -6.02 21.02
CA LYS A 113 12.67 -7.19 21.90
C LYS A 113 12.03 -8.38 21.19
N GLU A 114 11.02 -8.13 20.35
CA GLU A 114 10.38 -9.13 19.50
C GLU A 114 11.41 -9.77 18.57
N ASP A 115 12.23 -8.96 17.89
CA ASP A 115 13.29 -9.45 16.99
C ASP A 115 14.31 -10.35 17.69
N ILE A 116 14.61 -10.06 18.96
CA ILE A 116 15.49 -10.90 19.79
C ILE A 116 14.76 -12.19 20.17
N ALA A 117 13.51 -12.10 20.63
CA ALA A 117 12.70 -13.24 21.05
C ALA A 117 12.42 -14.21 19.89
N ALA A 118 12.19 -13.70 18.67
CA ALA A 118 11.98 -14.49 17.47
C ALA A 118 13.19 -15.37 17.10
N LYS A 119 14.40 -15.02 17.56
CA LYS A 119 15.64 -15.81 17.37
C LYS A 119 15.84 -16.86 18.46
N ILE A 120 15.02 -16.86 19.51
CA ILE A 120 15.08 -17.82 20.61
C ILE A 120 14.12 -18.98 20.28
N TYR A 121 14.70 -20.14 20.00
CA TYR A 121 13.92 -21.36 19.81
C TYR A 121 13.79 -22.09 21.14
N PRO A 122 12.59 -22.13 21.76
CA PRO A 122 12.40 -22.94 22.95
C PRO A 122 12.64 -24.40 22.59
N ARG A 123 13.28 -25.14 23.50
CA ARG A 123 13.27 -26.60 23.43
C ARG A 123 11.80 -27.01 23.51
N GLY A 124 11.29 -27.71 22.50
CA GLY A 124 9.91 -28.18 22.48
C GLY A 124 9.54 -28.84 23.81
N SER A 125 8.28 -28.71 24.22
CA SER A 125 7.77 -29.22 25.50
C SER A 125 8.34 -30.61 25.77
N PHE A 126 9.04 -30.77 26.90
CA PHE A 126 9.22 -32.09 27.49
C PHE A 126 7.83 -32.72 27.47
N LYS A 127 7.67 -33.87 26.81
CA LYS A 127 6.52 -34.72 27.11
C LYS A 127 6.60 -34.93 28.61
N PHE A 128 5.65 -34.38 29.35
CA PHE A 128 5.53 -34.66 30.77
C PHE A 128 5.51 -36.19 30.89
N GLU A 129 6.44 -36.74 31.67
CA GLU A 129 6.44 -38.18 31.98
C GLU A 129 5.06 -38.55 32.52
N GLU A 130 4.50 -39.65 32.03
CA GLU A 130 3.24 -40.22 32.50
C GLU A 130 3.28 -40.38 34.02
N GLY A 131 2.56 -39.54 34.77
CA GLY A 131 2.56 -39.64 36.23
C GLY A 131 2.06 -38.44 37.03
N TRP A 132 1.38 -37.46 36.43
CA TRP A 132 0.64 -36.45 37.22
C TRP A 132 -0.79 -36.96 37.41
N ASP A 133 -1.26 -36.99 38.67
CA ASP A 133 -2.62 -37.38 39.03
C ASP A 133 -3.65 -36.62 38.19
N ASP A 134 -4.60 -37.34 37.60
CA ASP A 134 -5.72 -36.79 36.81
C ASP A 134 -6.50 -35.68 37.56
N GLU A 135 -6.41 -35.66 38.89
CA GLU A 135 -7.02 -34.68 39.78
C GLU A 135 -6.43 -33.25 39.62
N PHE A 136 -5.15 -33.13 39.21
CA PHE A 136 -4.52 -31.82 38.98
C PHE A 136 -4.99 -31.18 37.67
N LEU A 137 -5.25 -31.98 36.63
CA LEU A 137 -5.71 -31.51 35.32
C LEU A 137 -7.19 -31.10 35.32
N ALA A 138 -8.01 -31.71 36.17
CA ALA A 138 -9.43 -31.38 36.30
C ALA A 138 -9.70 -30.03 37.00
N SER A 139 -8.69 -29.42 37.61
CA SER A 139 -8.83 -28.22 38.46
C SER A 139 -8.60 -26.88 37.75
N SER A 140 -8.09 -26.88 36.50
CA SER A 140 -7.91 -25.65 35.75
C SER A 140 -9.18 -25.27 35.00
N GLU A 141 -9.89 -24.27 35.52
CA GLU A 141 -10.96 -23.60 34.78
C GLU A 141 -10.38 -22.94 33.53
N VAL A 142 -10.66 -23.50 32.36
CA VAL A 142 -10.27 -22.91 31.08
C VAL A 142 -11.09 -21.64 30.86
N THR A 143 -10.41 -20.52 30.67
CA THR A 143 -11.06 -19.23 30.41
C THR A 143 -11.26 -19.01 28.90
N LEU A 144 -12.11 -18.04 28.54
CA LEU A 144 -12.25 -17.59 27.15
C LEU A 144 -10.90 -17.12 26.58
N PHE A 145 -10.05 -16.49 27.39
CA PHE A 145 -8.73 -16.03 26.96
C PHE A 145 -7.81 -17.19 26.57
N ASP A 146 -7.89 -18.32 27.27
CA ASP A 146 -7.12 -19.53 26.96
C ASP A 146 -7.56 -20.14 25.62
N LEU A 147 -8.86 -20.16 25.35
CA LEU A 147 -9.41 -20.60 24.07
C LEU A 147 -8.99 -19.67 22.92
N VAL A 148 -9.01 -18.36 23.14
CA VAL A 148 -8.56 -17.36 22.16
C VAL A 148 -7.06 -17.50 21.88
N ALA A 149 -6.24 -17.69 22.92
CA ALA A 149 -4.80 -17.89 22.77
C ALA A 149 -4.48 -19.20 22.04
N ALA A 150 -5.18 -20.29 22.36
CA ALA A 150 -5.05 -21.57 21.66
C ALA A 150 -5.44 -21.45 20.18
N PHE A 151 -6.55 -20.76 19.89
CA PHE A 151 -7.00 -20.53 18.51
C PHE A 151 -6.01 -19.65 17.72
N ARG A 152 -5.50 -18.59 18.32
CA ARG A 152 -4.48 -17.72 17.71
C ARG A 152 -3.21 -18.49 17.37
N SER A 153 -2.72 -19.31 18.31
CA SER A 153 -1.55 -20.17 18.10
C SER A 153 -1.75 -21.16 16.94
N LEU A 154 -2.97 -21.71 16.79
CA LEU A 154 -3.30 -22.55 15.63
C LEU A 154 -3.33 -21.75 14.32
N SER A 155 -3.89 -20.54 14.34
CA SER A 155 -3.97 -19.66 13.17
C SER A 155 -2.60 -19.19 12.69
N GLU A 156 -1.67 -18.86 13.61
CA GLU A 156 -0.31 -18.44 13.30
C GLU A 156 0.55 -19.61 12.75
N ARG A 157 0.24 -20.84 13.15
CA ARG A 157 0.87 -22.07 12.63
C ARG A 157 0.25 -22.59 11.34
N ALA A 158 -0.96 -22.16 11.02
CA ALA A 158 -1.62 -22.57 9.79
C ALA A 158 -0.76 -22.11 8.61
N PRO A 159 -0.42 -23.02 7.66
CA PRO A 159 0.29 -22.60 6.47
C PRO A 159 -0.55 -21.51 5.79
N LYS A 160 0.05 -20.34 5.57
CA LYS A 160 -0.58 -19.31 4.75
C LYS A 160 -0.84 -19.96 3.40
N VAL A 161 -2.10 -20.28 3.12
CA VAL A 161 -2.51 -20.78 1.82
C VAL A 161 -2.38 -19.57 0.90
N THR A 162 -1.17 -19.38 0.34
CA THR A 162 -0.98 -18.53 -0.81
C THR A 162 -1.73 -19.20 -1.93
N VAL A 163 -2.99 -18.82 -2.11
CA VAL A 163 -3.71 -19.13 -3.33
C VAL A 163 -2.97 -18.35 -4.40
N HIS A 164 -1.98 -18.98 -5.03
CA HIS A 164 -1.45 -18.48 -6.28
C HIS A 164 -2.57 -18.72 -7.28
N GLU A 165 -3.40 -17.70 -7.45
CA GLU A 165 -4.40 -17.68 -8.52
C GLU A 165 -3.60 -17.58 -9.82
N VAL A 166 -3.19 -18.75 -10.31
CA VAL A 166 -2.65 -18.88 -11.66
C VAL A 166 -3.79 -18.50 -12.57
N GLN A 167 -3.80 -17.26 -13.05
CA GLN A 167 -4.58 -16.91 -14.21
C GLN A 167 -4.02 -17.75 -15.36
N LEU A 168 -4.70 -18.87 -15.63
CA LEU A 168 -4.37 -19.73 -16.75
C LEU A 168 -4.45 -18.85 -18.00
N ILE A 169 -3.30 -18.64 -18.64
CA ILE A 169 -3.23 -17.98 -19.93
C ILE A 169 -4.05 -18.86 -20.87
N SER A 170 -5.18 -18.35 -21.34
CA SER A 170 -6.17 -19.13 -22.10
C SER A 170 -5.69 -19.48 -23.52
N VAL A 171 -4.50 -19.03 -23.92
CA VAL A 171 -3.96 -19.22 -25.27
C VAL A 171 -2.46 -19.38 -25.25
N THR A 172 -1.96 -20.35 -25.99
CA THR A 172 -0.52 -20.60 -26.19
C THR A 172 0.06 -19.72 -27.29
N LEU A 173 1.39 -19.62 -27.33
CA LEU A 173 2.07 -18.88 -28.39
C LEU A 173 1.88 -19.57 -29.74
N GLU A 174 1.96 -20.90 -29.76
CA GLU A 174 1.78 -21.75 -30.93
C GLU A 174 0.39 -21.56 -31.56
N GLU A 175 -0.66 -21.57 -30.75
CA GLU A 175 -2.04 -21.31 -31.20
C GLU A 175 -2.18 -19.91 -31.84
N ARG A 176 -1.48 -18.91 -31.30
CA ARG A 176 -1.51 -17.56 -31.86
C ARG A 176 -0.69 -17.41 -33.12
N ILE A 177 0.42 -18.14 -33.26
CA ILE A 177 1.18 -18.22 -34.50
C ILE A 177 0.28 -18.80 -35.62
N GLU A 178 -0.36 -19.94 -35.38
CA GLU A 178 -1.27 -20.55 -36.36
C GLU A 178 -2.44 -19.63 -36.73
N TYR A 179 -3.01 -18.93 -35.74
CA TYR A 179 -4.07 -17.95 -35.97
C TYR A 179 -3.63 -16.81 -36.90
N VAL A 180 -2.46 -16.21 -36.62
CA VAL A 180 -1.92 -15.10 -37.43
C VAL A 180 -1.55 -15.59 -38.83
N GLU A 181 -0.88 -16.72 -38.96
CA GLU A 181 -0.52 -17.29 -40.27
C GLU A 181 -1.75 -17.56 -41.13
N ARG A 182 -2.80 -18.17 -40.56
CA ARG A 182 -4.04 -18.43 -41.30
C ARG A 182 -4.64 -17.15 -41.88
N ILE A 183 -4.73 -16.08 -41.08
CA ILE A 183 -5.33 -14.82 -41.54
C ILE A 183 -4.47 -14.13 -42.59
N VAL A 184 -3.15 -14.10 -42.39
CA VAL A 184 -2.22 -13.39 -43.27
C VAL A 184 -1.92 -14.19 -44.55
N PHE A 185 -2.04 -15.52 -44.55
CA PHE A 185 -1.79 -16.34 -45.74
C PHE A 185 -3.03 -16.47 -46.63
N GLU A 186 -4.24 -16.29 -46.09
CA GLU A 186 -5.48 -16.25 -46.86
C GLU A 186 -5.72 -14.89 -47.55
N ARG A 187 -5.03 -13.84 -47.10
CA ARG A 187 -5.21 -12.45 -47.57
C ARG A 187 -3.91 -11.91 -48.15
N VAL A 188 -4.00 -11.02 -49.14
CA VAL A 188 -2.80 -10.41 -49.76
C VAL A 188 -2.10 -9.45 -48.79
N GLU A 189 -2.89 -8.71 -48.01
CA GLU A 189 -2.41 -7.73 -47.05
C GLU A 189 -3.41 -7.65 -45.89
N VAL A 190 -2.91 -7.60 -44.66
CA VAL A 190 -3.75 -7.53 -43.44
C VAL A 190 -3.30 -6.39 -42.56
N LYS A 191 -4.25 -5.61 -42.05
CA LYS A 191 -3.93 -4.53 -41.11
C LYS A 191 -3.57 -5.11 -39.75
N PHE A 192 -2.53 -4.59 -39.11
CA PHE A 192 -2.05 -5.06 -37.80
C PHE A 192 -3.17 -5.12 -36.74
N HIS A 193 -4.03 -4.10 -36.67
CA HIS A 193 -5.12 -4.06 -35.70
C HIS A 193 -6.23 -5.10 -35.95
N GLU A 194 -6.38 -5.62 -37.17
CA GLU A 194 -7.38 -6.65 -37.49
C GLU A 194 -7.06 -8.01 -36.86
N LEU A 195 -5.81 -8.23 -36.44
CA LEU A 195 -5.39 -9.45 -35.74
C LEU A 195 -5.80 -9.46 -34.26
N PHE A 196 -6.38 -8.38 -33.75
CA PHE A 196 -6.82 -8.24 -32.37
C PHE A 196 -8.35 -8.19 -32.33
N LEU A 197 -8.98 -9.23 -31.79
CA LEU A 197 -10.43 -9.31 -31.77
C LEU A 197 -11.03 -8.48 -30.62
N PRO A 198 -12.16 -7.78 -30.84
CA PRO A 198 -12.87 -7.10 -29.77
C PRO A 198 -13.38 -8.10 -28.72
N GLY A 199 -13.09 -7.86 -27.44
CA GLY A 199 -13.54 -8.70 -26.33
C GLY A 199 -12.54 -9.76 -25.86
N GLU A 200 -11.35 -9.84 -26.45
CA GLU A 200 -10.25 -10.65 -25.92
C GLU A 200 -9.55 -9.98 -24.73
N ASP A 201 -9.07 -10.80 -23.79
CA ASP A 201 -8.30 -10.31 -22.65
C ASP A 201 -6.97 -9.68 -23.08
N LYS A 202 -6.48 -8.72 -22.31
CA LYS A 202 -5.20 -8.04 -22.59
C LYS A 202 -4.02 -9.01 -22.76
N ILE A 203 -4.01 -10.12 -22.03
CA ILE A 203 -2.96 -11.13 -22.13
C ILE A 203 -2.93 -11.81 -23.51
N VAL A 204 -4.12 -12.00 -24.10
CA VAL A 204 -4.29 -12.58 -25.43
C VAL A 204 -3.70 -11.66 -26.49
N TRP A 205 -3.93 -10.34 -26.37
CA TRP A 205 -3.31 -9.36 -27.25
C TRP A 205 -1.78 -9.38 -27.14
N ILE A 206 -1.24 -9.49 -25.92
CA ILE A 206 0.22 -9.57 -25.70
C ILE A 206 0.80 -10.81 -26.39
N VAL A 207 0.19 -11.99 -26.20
CA VAL A 207 0.66 -13.23 -26.84
C VAL A 207 0.53 -13.15 -28.36
N THR A 208 -0.55 -12.56 -28.89
CA THR A 208 -0.73 -12.33 -30.33
C THR A 208 0.36 -11.40 -30.89
N PHE A 209 0.72 -10.35 -30.17
CA PHE A 209 1.81 -9.46 -30.58
C PHE A 209 3.16 -10.18 -30.58
N ILE A 210 3.44 -11.01 -29.57
CA ILE A 210 4.65 -11.84 -29.52
C ILE A 210 4.68 -12.81 -30.70
N ALA A 211 3.55 -13.43 -31.06
CA ALA A 211 3.45 -14.31 -32.23
C ALA A 211 3.79 -13.57 -33.54
N ILE A 212 3.30 -12.34 -33.72
CA ILE A 212 3.63 -11.50 -34.88
C ILE A 212 5.13 -11.19 -34.92
N LEU A 213 5.72 -10.81 -33.77
CA LEU A 213 7.17 -10.54 -33.69
C LEU A 213 8.00 -11.78 -33.98
N GLU A 214 7.56 -12.95 -33.52
CA GLU A 214 8.20 -14.22 -33.79
C GLU A 214 8.19 -14.54 -35.29
N LEU A 215 7.04 -14.35 -35.95
CA LEU A 215 6.88 -14.58 -37.39
C LEU A 215 7.67 -13.59 -38.25
N ILE A 216 7.84 -12.35 -37.80
CA ILE A 216 8.72 -11.38 -38.46
C ILE A 216 10.19 -11.78 -38.25
N ARG A 217 10.54 -12.22 -37.04
CA ARG A 217 11.89 -12.69 -36.70
C ARG A 217 12.29 -13.93 -37.51
N SER A 218 11.35 -14.84 -37.77
CA SER A 218 11.55 -16.03 -38.60
C SER A 218 11.50 -15.76 -40.11
N HIS A 219 11.35 -14.49 -40.53
CA HIS A 219 11.17 -14.09 -41.92
C HIS A 219 9.95 -14.76 -42.60
N THR A 220 8.94 -15.15 -41.83
CA THR A 220 7.68 -15.67 -42.37
C THR A 220 6.75 -14.53 -42.79
N LEU A 221 6.78 -13.42 -42.03
CA LEU A 221 5.98 -12.22 -42.28
C LEU A 221 6.85 -10.98 -42.45
N VAL A 222 6.35 -10.02 -43.21
CA VAL A 222 6.94 -8.69 -43.38
C VAL A 222 5.93 -7.64 -42.92
N ALA A 223 6.40 -6.70 -42.11
CA ALA A 223 5.62 -5.53 -41.69
C ALA A 223 6.02 -4.31 -42.53
N ARG A 224 5.02 -3.62 -43.09
CA ARG A 224 5.20 -2.39 -43.87
C ARG A 224 4.40 -1.25 -43.26
N GLN A 225 5.01 -0.06 -43.22
CA GLN A 225 4.39 1.18 -42.82
C GLN A 225 4.85 2.29 -43.78
N ASP A 226 3.89 2.95 -44.44
CA ASP A 226 4.20 3.93 -45.49
C ASP A 226 4.60 5.30 -44.92
N GLU A 227 4.02 5.71 -43.78
CA GLU A 227 4.34 6.97 -43.09
C GLU A 227 4.50 6.75 -41.57
N PRO A 228 5.31 7.57 -40.87
CA PRO A 228 5.43 7.49 -39.41
C PRO A 228 4.05 7.57 -38.74
N PHE A 229 3.75 6.62 -37.85
CA PHE A 229 2.47 6.51 -37.13
C PHE A 229 1.25 6.19 -38.00
N ALA A 230 1.41 5.84 -39.27
CA ALA A 230 0.33 5.31 -40.10
C ALA A 230 0.03 3.84 -39.79
N GLU A 231 -1.03 3.30 -40.40
CA GLU A 231 -1.41 1.90 -40.26
C GLU A 231 -0.25 0.97 -40.66
N ILE A 232 -0.05 -0.09 -39.86
CA ILE A 232 0.94 -1.12 -40.13
C ILE A 232 0.24 -2.25 -40.87
N TYR A 233 0.82 -2.67 -41.99
CA TYR A 233 0.34 -3.78 -42.81
C TYR A 233 1.27 -4.98 -42.66
N LEU A 234 0.69 -6.17 -42.61
CA LEU A 234 1.38 -7.44 -42.55
C LEU A 234 1.12 -8.21 -43.83
N THR A 235 2.20 -8.67 -44.46
CA THR A 235 2.16 -9.52 -45.65
C THR A 235 3.02 -10.75 -45.42
N LYS A 236 2.75 -11.82 -46.17
CA LYS A 236 3.67 -12.96 -46.26
C LYS A 236 5.01 -12.48 -46.81
N ALA A 237 6.11 -13.01 -46.29
CA ALA A 237 7.41 -12.80 -46.90
C ALA A 237 7.47 -13.54 -48.25
N ASP A 238 7.83 -12.82 -49.31
CA ASP A 238 8.17 -13.44 -50.60
C ASP A 238 9.54 -14.15 -50.46
N GLU A 239 9.68 -15.34 -51.05
CA GLU A 239 10.95 -16.09 -51.13
C GLU A 239 12.08 -15.27 -51.77
#